data_AF-A0A350X798-F1
#
_entry.id   AF-A0A350X798-F1
#
_cell.length_a   1.000
_cell.length_b   1.000
_cell.length_c   1.000
_cell.angle_alpha   90.00
_cell.angle_beta   90.00
_cell.angle_gamma   90.00
#
_symmetry.space_group_name_H-M   'P 1'
#
loop_
_entity.id
_entity.type
_entity.pdbx_description
1 polymer ?
#
loop_
_entity_poly.entity_id
_entity_poly.type
_entity_poly.pdbx_seq_one_letter_code
_entity_poly.pdbx_strand_id
1 'polypeptide(L)' 'MTLQEVVNLVKQLSLVDKVRLIKQVVPEIEKELIAKSSTPRRSLWGLCADLGKAPSADEIDWVRREEWASFPREDF' A
#
# COMPACT_ATOMS: atom_id res chain seq x y z
N MET A 1 4.94 -13.26 32.23
CA MET A 1 6.04 -13.40 31.25
C MET A 1 6.30 -12.04 30.64
N THR A 2 7.51 -11.50 30.78
CA THR A 2 7.91 -10.22 30.19
C THR A 2 8.57 -10.42 28.81
N LEU A 3 8.60 -9.40 27.96
CA LEU A 3 9.31 -9.47 26.67
C LEU A 3 10.79 -9.85 26.87
N GLN A 4 11.41 -9.32 27.92
CA GLN A 4 12.80 -9.59 28.24
C GLN A 4 13.03 -11.08 28.58
N GLU A 5 12.12 -11.69 29.34
CA GLU A 5 12.14 -13.13 29.63
C GLU A 5 12.03 -13.96 28.33
N VAL A 6 11.13 -13.59 27.43
CA VAL A 6 10.98 -14.28 26.12
C VAL A 6 12.25 -14.19 25.30
N VAL A 7 12.84 -13.00 25.20
CA VAL A 7 14.10 -12.80 24.45
C VAL A 7 15.21 -13.66 25.04
N ASN A 8 15.30 -13.77 26.37
CA ASN A 8 16.29 -14.62 27.02
C ASN A 8 16.07 -16.12 26.71
N LEU A 9 14.81 -16.58 26.64
CA LEU A 9 14.49 -17.95 26.24
C LEU A 9 14.85 -18.21 24.77
N VAL A 10 14.48 -17.29 23.87
CA VAL A 10 14.81 -17.41 22.44
C VAL A 10 16.32 -17.44 22.22
N LYS A 11 17.12 -16.70 23.01
CA LYS A 11 18.58 -16.73 22.94
C LYS A 11 19.17 -18.12 23.20
N GLN A 12 18.53 -18.94 24.05
CA GLN A 12 18.97 -20.29 24.37
C GLN A 12 18.68 -21.31 23.24
N LEU A 13 17.83 -20.98 22.27
CA LEU A 13 17.52 -21.86 21.15
C LEU A 13 18.71 -22.05 20.19
N SER A 14 18.73 -23.20 19.53
CA SER A 14 19.61 -23.46 18.40
C SER A 14 19.34 -22.47 17.25
N LEU A 15 20.31 -22.31 16.34
CA LEU A 15 20.12 -21.45 15.17
C LEU A 15 18.92 -21.91 14.31
N VAL A 16 18.76 -23.22 14.15
CA VAL A 16 17.66 -23.81 13.36
C VAL A 16 16.30 -23.48 13.99
N ASP A 17 16.20 -23.58 15.32
CA ASP A 17 14.95 -23.31 16.02
C ASP A 17 14.62 -21.81 16.05
N LYS A 18 15.63 -20.94 16.10
CA LYS A 18 15.43 -19.49 15.91
C LYS A 18 14.83 -19.18 14.55
N VAL A 19 15.33 -19.81 13.48
CA VAL A 19 14.78 -19.65 12.13
C VAL A 19 13.35 -20.19 12.04
N ARG A 20 13.06 -21.34 12.65
CA ARG A 20 11.70 -21.90 12.71
C ARG A 20 10.74 -20.97 13.46
N LEU A 21 11.17 -20.39 14.57
CA LEU A 21 10.39 -19.43 15.34
C LEU A 21 10.04 -18.20 14.49
N ILE A 22 11.03 -17.61 13.80
CA ILE A 22 10.80 -16.48 12.90
C ILE A 22 9.76 -16.85 11.83
N LYS A 23 9.89 -18.03 11.22
CA LYS A 23 8.96 -18.52 10.19
C LYS A 23 7.51 -18.64 10.70
N GLN A 24 7.32 -18.94 11.99
CA GLN A 24 6.00 -19.06 12.61
C GLN A 24 5.42 -17.70 13.03
N VAL A 25 6.25 -16.84 13.63
CA VAL A 25 5.79 -15.58 14.24
C VAL A 25 5.57 -14.47 13.21
N VAL A 26 6.38 -14.40 12.14
CA VAL A 26 6.28 -13.32 11.14
C VAL A 26 4.89 -13.27 10.47
N PRO A 27 4.30 -14.39 9.99
CA PRO A 27 2.96 -14.36 9.41
C PRO A 27 1.86 -13.88 10.36
N GLU A 28 2.00 -14.13 11.66
CA GLU A 28 1.05 -13.67 12.67
C GLU A 28 1.14 -12.15 12.83
N ILE A 29 2.36 -11.61 12.89
CA ILE A 29 2.61 -10.16 12.90
C ILE A 29 2.03 -9.49 11.66
N GLU A 30 2.27 -10.05 10.47
CA GLU A 30 1.74 -9.51 9.20
C GLU A 30 0.21 -9.41 9.22
N LYS A 31 -0.48 -10.46 9.69
CA LYS A 31 -1.95 -10.46 9.81
C LYS A 31 -2.44 -9.38 10.76
N GLU A 32 -1.80 -9.22 11.92
CA GLU A 32 -2.17 -8.18 12.89
C GLU A 32 -1.93 -6.77 12.34
N LEU A 33 -0.85 -6.56 11.59
CA LEU A 33 -0.56 -5.27 10.94
C LEU A 33 -1.59 -4.93 9.87
N ILE A 34 -1.97 -5.90 9.04
CA ILE A 34 -3.03 -5.72 8.04
C ILE A 34 -4.36 -5.36 8.72
N ALA A 35 -4.74 -6.09 9.78
CA ALA A 35 -5.96 -5.80 10.53
C ALA A 35 -5.96 -4.39 11.15
N LYS A 36 -4.83 -3.96 11.71
CA LYS A 36 -4.65 -2.61 12.27
C LYS A 36 -4.65 -1.50 11.21
N SER A 37 -4.24 -1.80 9.98
CA SER A 37 -4.26 -0.83 8.86
C SER A 37 -5.64 -0.56 8.27
N SER A 38 -6.69 -1.24 8.76
CA SER A 38 -8.08 -1.00 8.32
C SER A 38 -8.67 0.27 8.94
N THR A 39 -8.00 1.42 8.76
CA THR A 39 -8.74 2.68 8.84
C THR A 39 -9.88 2.60 7.82
N PRO A 40 -11.13 2.89 8.21
CA PRO A 40 -12.25 2.87 7.28
C PRO A 40 -11.87 3.70 6.05
N ARG A 41 -11.86 3.07 4.87
CA ARG A 41 -11.57 3.80 3.63
C ARG A 41 -12.58 4.93 3.52
N ARG A 42 -12.11 6.17 3.50
CA ARG A 42 -12.98 7.30 3.21
C ARG A 42 -13.54 7.11 1.81
N SER A 43 -14.83 7.38 1.65
CA SER A 43 -15.45 7.41 0.33
C SER A 43 -14.74 8.46 -0.53
N LEU A 44 -14.40 8.11 -1.77
CA LEU A 44 -13.92 9.06 -2.78
C LEU A 44 -15.07 9.89 -3.36
N TRP A 45 -16.32 9.56 -3.02
CA TRP A 45 -17.48 10.31 -3.44
C TRP A 45 -17.42 11.75 -2.90
N GLY A 46 -17.52 12.72 -3.81
CA GLY A 46 -17.44 14.14 -3.47
C GLY A 46 -16.02 14.69 -3.31
N LEU A 47 -14.97 13.90 -3.56
CA LEU A 47 -13.58 14.36 -3.47
C LEU A 47 -13.29 15.56 -4.39
N CYS A 48 -13.98 15.65 -5.52
CA CYS A 48 -13.84 16.73 -6.51
C CYS A 48 -15.04 17.70 -6.52
N ALA A 49 -15.89 17.69 -5.49
CA ALA A 49 -17.11 18.50 -5.49
C ALA A 49 -16.83 20.01 -5.52
N ASP A 50 -15.67 20.43 -5.01
CA ASP A 50 -15.14 21.79 -5.01
C ASP A 50 -14.59 22.22 -6.38
N LEU A 51 -14.23 21.27 -7.25
CA LEU A 51 -13.72 21.55 -8.61
C LEU A 51 -14.83 21.97 -9.60
N GLY A 52 -16.09 21.97 -9.15
CA GLY A 52 -17.22 22.40 -9.96
C GLY A 52 -17.65 21.34 -11.00
N LYS A 53 -18.17 21.80 -12.14
CA LYS A 53 -18.68 20.91 -13.18
C LYS A 53 -17.51 20.18 -13.85
N ALA A 54 -17.57 18.85 -13.88
CA ALA A 54 -16.61 18.05 -14.61
C ALA A 54 -16.64 18.42 -16.11
N PRO A 55 -15.47 18.45 -16.79
CA PRO A 55 -15.42 18.60 -18.24
C PRO A 55 -16.25 17.54 -18.95
N SER A 56 -16.83 17.90 -20.08
CA SER A 56 -17.47 16.98 -21.02
C SER A 56 -16.45 16.04 -21.66
N ALA A 57 -16.94 14.92 -22.20
CA ALA A 57 -16.09 13.98 -22.93
C ALA A 57 -15.38 14.65 -24.12
N ASP A 58 -16.08 15.53 -24.84
CA ASP A 58 -15.52 16.24 -26.00
C ASP A 58 -14.39 17.20 -25.59
N GLU A 59 -14.54 17.93 -24.48
CA GLU A 59 -13.49 18.79 -23.92
C GLU A 59 -12.25 17.97 -23.52
N ILE A 60 -12.45 16.81 -22.88
CA ILE A 60 -11.35 15.91 -22.49
C ILE A 60 -10.62 15.37 -23.73
N ASP A 61 -11.37 14.95 -24.75
CA ASP A 61 -10.79 14.39 -25.97
C ASP A 61 -10.05 15.46 -26.80
N TRP A 62 -10.55 16.70 -26.82
CA TRP A 62 -9.85 17.82 -27.44
C TRP A 62 -8.52 18.11 -26.74
N VAL A 63 -8.52 18.29 -25.41
CA VAL A 63 -7.29 18.53 -24.63
C VAL A 63 -6.31 17.38 -24.79
N ARG A 64 -6.78 16.12 -24.75
CA ARG A 64 -5.90 14.95 -24.93
C ARG A 64 -5.18 14.98 -26.27
N ARG A 65 -5.89 15.33 -27.36
CA ARG A 65 -5.29 15.45 -28.69
C ARG A 65 -4.25 16.58 -28.74
N GLU A 66 -4.56 17.74 -28.18
CA GLU A 66 -3.64 18.89 -28.12
C GLU A 66 -2.36 18.55 -27.34
N GLU A 67 -2.49 18.05 -26.12
CA GLU A 67 -1.36 17.72 -25.24
C GLU A 67 -0.48 16.60 -25.85
N TRP A 68 -1.12 15.58 -26.45
CA TRP A 68 -0.39 14.45 -27.02
C TRP A 68 0.13 14.70 -28.44
N ALA A 69 -0.27 15.79 -29.10
CA ALA A 69 0.27 16.18 -30.40
C ALA A 69 1.77 16.50 -30.32
N SER A 70 2.23 17.03 -29.19
CA SER A 70 3.62 17.40 -28.94
C SER A 70 4.40 16.33 -28.16
N PHE A 71 3.79 15.18 -27.87
CA PHE A 71 4.45 14.12 -27.15
C PHE A 71 5.54 13.50 -28.04
N PRO A 72 6.80 13.37 -27.59
CA PRO A 72 7.86 12.79 -28.39
C PRO A 72 7.45 11.38 -28.81
N ARG A 73 7.28 11.16 -30.12
CA ARG A 73 7.15 9.82 -30.67
C ARG A 73 8.56 9.36 -31.00
N GLU A 74 8.96 8.24 -30.42
CA GLU A 74 10.13 7.50 -30.90
C GLU A 74 9.76 6.83 -32.23
N ASP A 75 9.54 7.65 -33.25
CA ASP A 75 9.42 7.16 -34.63
C ASP A 75 10.86 6.97 -35.14
N PHE A 76 11.33 5.72 -35.06
CA PHE A 76 12.57 5.25 -35.70
C PHE A 76 12.40 5.07 -37.21
#